data_AF-X1AI86-F1
#
_entry.id   AF-X1AI86-F1
#
_cell.length_a   1.000
_cell.length_b   1.000
_cell.length_c   1.000
_cell.angle_alpha   90.00
_cell.angle_beta   90.00
_cell.angle_gamma   90.00
#
_symmetry.space_group_name_H-M   'P 1'
#
loop_
_entity.id
_entity.type
_entity.pdbx_description
1 polymer ?
#
loop_
_entity_poly.entity_id
_entity_poly.type
_entity_poly.pdbx_seq_one_letter_code
_entity_poly.pdbx_strand_id
1 'polypeptide(L)'
;ACIGPAGENKVRFASIVSDYIFMNARGGLGAVMGSKKLKAIAVRGNKAIDVEGKEGIERLAQKFEQNFKNNFVNKAVYEAGTASFLSFLNGEGLISSRNAQTTEFEGAKKISGEIIQKKYFSRRVECYSCPASCHRLLKSIEGIGNDPNYGAPELEILMSLGNACNIDDLEVIIKANELCNRFGLDPTSLGVTIAFAMECFEKGLLKEINTDGIKLKFGNAEIITDLIQKIAFRTGIGDLLAEGTKILAQKIGNSSMDFAMQIKGLEIPLHDPRTKAMLGLSYLLSPVGPDDLAV
;
A
#
# COMPACT_ATOMS: atom_id res chain seq x y z
N ALA A 1 6.86 17.40 0.01
CA ALA A 1 5.95 16.65 0.90
C ALA A 1 4.63 17.39 1.05
N CYS A 2 3.51 16.74 0.74
CA CYS A 2 2.16 17.28 0.86
C CYS A 2 1.16 16.19 1.27
N ILE A 3 -0.03 16.61 1.67
CA ILE A 3 -1.19 15.74 1.85
C ILE A 3 -2.16 15.91 0.68
N GLY A 4 -2.88 14.86 0.32
CA GLY A 4 -4.04 14.94 -0.56
C GLY A 4 -5.35 15.15 0.21
N PRO A 5 -6.51 15.02 -0.46
CA PRO A 5 -7.83 15.11 0.18
C PRO A 5 -8.02 14.19 1.38
N ALA A 6 -7.41 12.99 1.40
CA ALA A 6 -7.54 12.10 2.55
C ALA A 6 -6.96 12.72 3.84
N GLY A 7 -5.84 13.43 3.73
CA GLY A 7 -5.27 14.17 4.86
C GLY A 7 -6.13 15.36 5.28
N GLU A 8 -6.64 16.13 4.31
CA GLU A 8 -7.54 17.26 4.56
C GLU A 8 -8.82 16.82 5.29
N ASN A 9 -9.37 15.69 4.88
CA ASN A 9 -10.55 15.06 5.48
C ASN A 9 -10.21 14.17 6.68
N LYS A 10 -8.96 14.11 7.12
CA LYS A 10 -8.52 13.36 8.31
C LYS A 10 -8.90 11.88 8.27
N VAL A 11 -8.80 11.23 7.11
CA VAL A 11 -8.88 9.76 7.00
C VAL A 11 -7.83 9.15 7.93
N ARG A 12 -8.17 8.15 8.74
CA ARG A 12 -7.29 7.67 9.83
C ARG A 12 -5.95 7.14 9.34
N PHE A 13 -5.94 6.63 8.12
CA PHE A 13 -4.77 6.10 7.43
C PHE A 13 -4.34 7.00 6.26
N ALA A 14 -4.48 8.32 6.42
CA ALA A 14 -3.96 9.29 5.46
C ALA A 14 -2.43 9.41 5.53
N SER A 15 -1.82 9.46 4.36
CA SER A 15 -0.38 9.50 4.11
C SER A 15 0.14 10.91 3.84
N ILE A 16 1.46 11.08 3.90
CA ILE A 16 2.17 12.23 3.34
C ILE A 16 2.93 11.75 2.09
N VAL A 17 2.82 12.48 0.98
CA VAL A 17 3.41 12.09 -0.31
C VAL A 17 4.39 13.16 -0.77
N SER A 18 5.51 12.75 -1.36
CA SER A 18 6.50 13.60 -2.03
C SER A 18 6.72 13.10 -3.45
N ASP A 19 6.94 14.03 -4.37
CA ASP A 19 7.26 13.76 -5.79
C ASP A 19 6.43 12.63 -6.41
N TYR A 20 5.10 12.71 -6.22
CA TYR A 20 4.07 11.79 -6.71
C TYR A 20 4.07 10.39 -6.12
N ILE A 21 5.21 9.76 -5.89
CA ILE A 21 5.32 8.31 -5.61
C ILE A 21 6.02 7.96 -4.29
N PHE A 22 6.65 8.94 -3.63
CA PHE A 22 7.37 8.69 -2.38
C PHE A 22 6.46 8.95 -1.19
N MET A 23 5.90 7.88 -0.64
CA MET A 23 4.88 7.95 0.39
C MET A 23 5.43 7.61 1.77
N ASN A 24 5.16 8.47 2.75
CA ASN A 24 5.12 8.09 4.15
C ASN A 24 3.67 7.65 4.45
N ALA A 25 3.45 6.33 4.35
CA ALA A 25 2.11 5.78 4.21
C ALA A 25 1.36 5.66 5.54
N ARG A 26 2.00 5.03 6.52
CA ARG A 26 1.28 4.38 7.61
C ARG A 26 1.16 5.26 8.86
N GLY A 27 0.21 4.91 9.72
CA GLY A 27 0.04 5.56 11.04
C GLY A 27 -0.68 6.91 11.02
N GLY A 28 -1.24 7.34 9.88
CA GLY A 28 -2.15 8.49 9.83
C GLY A 28 -1.48 9.85 9.97
N LEU A 29 -0.18 9.96 9.68
CA LEU A 29 0.54 11.24 9.78
C LEU A 29 -0.03 12.31 8.84
N GLY A 30 -0.59 11.92 7.69
CA GLY A 30 -1.30 12.83 6.80
C GLY A 30 -2.55 13.44 7.45
N ALA A 31 -3.27 12.67 8.28
CA ALA A 31 -4.43 13.15 9.02
C ALA A 31 -4.04 14.17 10.09
N VAL A 32 -2.91 13.93 10.77
CA VAL A 32 -2.35 14.87 11.75
C VAL A 32 -1.95 16.17 11.06
N MET A 33 -1.25 16.09 9.93
CA MET A 33 -0.85 17.25 9.13
C MET A 33 -2.07 18.06 8.65
N GLY A 34 -3.12 17.39 8.16
CA GLY A 34 -4.38 18.02 7.77
C GLY A 34 -5.16 18.63 8.94
N SER A 35 -5.13 18.00 10.12
CA SER A 35 -5.75 18.57 11.33
C SER A 35 -5.15 19.91 11.75
N LYS A 36 -3.89 20.15 11.38
CA LYS A 36 -3.16 21.40 11.60
C LYS A 36 -3.31 22.39 10.46
N LYS A 37 -4.17 22.11 9.47
CA LYS A 37 -4.37 22.91 8.25
C LYS A 37 -3.06 23.15 7.47
N LEU A 38 -2.13 22.20 7.53
CA LEU A 38 -0.85 22.27 6.82
C LEU A 38 -0.94 21.44 5.53
N LYS A 39 -1.02 22.09 4.37
CA LYS A 39 -1.16 21.38 3.07
C LYS A 39 0.14 20.75 2.58
N ALA A 40 1.25 21.47 2.72
CA ALA A 40 2.54 21.06 2.19
C ALA A 40 3.70 21.70 2.95
N ILE A 41 4.86 21.07 2.84
CA ILE A 41 6.15 21.65 3.18
C ILE A 41 7.01 21.57 1.91
N ALA A 42 7.46 22.74 1.45
CA ALA A 42 8.39 22.88 0.34
C ALA A 42 9.76 23.29 0.87
N VAL A 43 10.81 22.59 0.47
CA VAL A 43 12.18 22.84 0.90
C VAL A 43 13.08 22.95 -0.33
N ARG A 44 13.98 23.94 -0.33
CA ARG A 44 15.06 24.08 -1.31
C ARG A 44 16.35 24.38 -0.57
N GLY A 45 17.38 23.57 -0.81
CA GLY A 45 18.71 23.74 -0.24
C GLY A 45 19.79 23.63 -1.32
N ASN A 46 20.85 24.42 -1.18
CA ASN A 46 22.03 24.41 -2.06
C ASN A 46 23.34 24.34 -1.28
N LYS A 47 23.27 24.15 0.04
CA LYS A 47 24.44 24.03 0.91
C LYS A 47 24.96 22.60 0.85
N ALA A 48 26.28 22.44 0.77
CA ALA A 48 26.91 21.15 0.97
C ALA A 48 26.73 20.69 2.42
N ILE A 49 26.59 19.38 2.61
CA ILE A 49 26.59 18.77 3.94
C ILE A 49 28.05 18.48 4.28
N ASP A 50 28.56 19.10 5.34
CA ASP A 50 29.91 18.81 5.82
C ASP A 50 29.89 17.58 6.71
N VAL A 51 30.77 16.62 6.42
CA VAL A 51 30.88 15.35 7.13
C VAL A 51 32.35 15.04 7.38
N GLU A 52 32.65 14.45 8.53
CA GLU A 52 33.98 13.96 8.83
C GLU A 52 34.26 12.66 8.05
N GLY A 53 35.49 12.49 7.55
CA GLY A 53 35.89 11.27 6.85
C GLY A 53 35.29 11.08 5.44
N LYS A 54 35.10 12.17 4.68
CA LYS A 54 34.52 12.17 3.31
C LYS A 54 35.05 11.06 2.41
N GLU A 55 36.37 10.92 2.28
CA GLU A 55 36.99 9.91 1.42
C GLU A 55 36.60 8.48 1.82
N GLY A 56 36.46 8.23 3.13
CA GLY A 56 36.01 6.94 3.65
C GLY A 56 34.56 6.65 3.29
N ILE A 57 33.68 7.65 3.44
CA ILE A 57 32.26 7.56 3.09
C ILE A 57 32.10 7.31 1.58
N GLU A 58 32.81 8.08 0.75
CA GLU A 58 32.77 7.94 -0.71
C GLU A 58 33.23 6.55 -1.15
N ARG A 59 34.33 6.05 -0.60
CA ARG A 59 34.82 4.70 -0.88
C ARG A 59 33.81 3.61 -0.48
N LEU A 60 33.15 3.76 0.67
CA LEU A 60 32.12 2.82 1.12
C LEU A 60 30.88 2.87 0.22
N ALA A 61 30.44 4.07 -0.17
CA ALA A 61 29.30 4.26 -1.07
C ALA A 61 29.56 3.62 -2.44
N GLN A 62 30.73 3.87 -3.03
CA GLN A 62 31.14 3.26 -4.30
C GLN A 62 31.23 1.73 -4.19
N LYS A 63 31.82 1.21 -3.10
CA LYS A 63 31.86 -0.23 -2.86
C LYS A 63 30.45 -0.82 -2.76
N PHE A 64 29.55 -0.16 -2.05
CA PHE A 64 28.16 -0.61 -1.93
C PHE A 64 27.46 -0.62 -3.29
N GLU A 65 27.57 0.47 -4.07
CA GLU A 65 26.98 0.57 -5.42
C GLU A 65 27.48 -0.53 -6.35
N GLN A 66 28.80 -0.74 -6.43
CA GLN A 66 29.42 -1.76 -7.28
C GLN A 66 29.01 -3.19 -6.90
N ASN A 67 28.71 -3.44 -5.62
CA ASN A 67 28.35 -4.76 -5.12
C ASN A 67 26.84 -4.94 -4.91
N PHE A 68 26.03 -3.90 -5.12
CA PHE A 68 24.60 -3.92 -4.75
C PHE A 68 23.87 -5.11 -5.38
N LYS A 69 24.10 -5.34 -6.67
CA LYS A 69 23.44 -6.38 -7.48
C LYS A 69 24.05 -7.78 -7.33
N ASN A 70 25.12 -7.92 -6.53
CA ASN A 70 25.70 -9.24 -6.22
C ASN A 70 24.79 -10.03 -5.27
N ASN A 71 23.95 -9.33 -4.50
CA ASN A 71 22.87 -9.95 -3.74
C ASN A 71 21.65 -10.19 -4.65
N PHE A 72 21.09 -11.39 -4.62
CA PHE A 72 19.99 -11.77 -5.52
C PHE A 72 18.70 -10.98 -5.26
N VAL A 73 18.39 -10.64 -4.00
CA VAL A 73 17.20 -9.86 -3.62
C VAL A 73 17.32 -8.45 -4.18
N ASN A 74 18.47 -7.83 -3.96
CA ASN A 74 18.79 -6.50 -4.50
C ASN A 74 18.70 -6.47 -6.03
N LYS A 75 19.21 -7.52 -6.69
CA LYS A 75 19.11 -7.66 -8.15
C LYS A 75 17.66 -7.75 -8.61
N ALA A 76 16.82 -8.56 -7.96
CA ALA A 76 15.40 -8.68 -8.29
C ALA A 76 14.67 -7.33 -8.16
N VAL A 77 14.88 -6.62 -7.06
CA VAL A 77 14.32 -5.27 -6.85
C VAL A 77 14.81 -4.28 -7.92
N TYR A 78 16.10 -4.31 -8.24
CA TYR A 78 16.65 -3.45 -9.29
C TYR A 78 16.06 -3.78 -10.67
N GLU A 79 15.80 -5.05 -10.97
CA GLU A 79 15.30 -5.46 -12.29
C GLU A 79 13.82 -5.16 -12.46
N ALA A 80 12.98 -5.50 -11.47
CA ALA A 80 11.52 -5.53 -11.60
C ALA A 80 10.73 -4.85 -10.45
N GLY A 81 11.41 -4.22 -9.49
CA GLY A 81 10.79 -3.51 -8.37
C GLY A 81 10.32 -4.48 -7.28
N THR A 82 9.70 -3.99 -6.22
CA THR A 82 9.23 -4.87 -5.13
C THR A 82 8.10 -5.80 -5.60
N ALA A 83 7.31 -5.37 -6.58
CA ALA A 83 6.23 -6.13 -7.19
C ALA A 83 6.67 -7.50 -7.75
N SER A 84 7.96 -7.70 -8.02
CA SER A 84 8.50 -8.99 -8.47
C SER A 84 8.36 -10.10 -7.44
N PHE A 85 8.17 -9.79 -6.15
CA PHE A 85 8.04 -10.80 -5.12
C PHE A 85 6.64 -11.39 -5.02
N LEU A 86 5.62 -10.78 -5.64
CA LEU A 86 4.23 -11.20 -5.46
C LEU A 86 4.00 -12.67 -5.84
N SER A 87 4.45 -13.07 -7.03
CA SER A 87 4.27 -14.43 -7.55
C SER A 87 4.90 -15.48 -6.62
N PHE A 88 6.11 -15.20 -6.13
CA PHE A 88 6.85 -16.07 -5.22
C PHE A 88 6.15 -16.16 -3.87
N LEU A 89 5.85 -15.02 -3.25
CA LEU A 89 5.23 -14.97 -1.93
C LEU A 89 3.86 -15.66 -1.91
N ASN A 90 3.06 -15.46 -2.95
CA ASN A 90 1.78 -16.15 -3.10
C ASN A 90 1.94 -17.66 -3.32
N GLY A 91 2.88 -18.06 -4.19
CA GLY A 91 3.12 -19.48 -4.50
C GLY A 91 3.61 -20.29 -3.30
N GLU A 92 4.36 -19.66 -2.40
CA GLU A 92 4.86 -20.28 -1.17
C GLU A 92 3.89 -20.14 0.02
N GLY A 93 2.69 -19.56 -0.17
CA GLY A 93 1.72 -19.35 0.91
C GLY A 93 2.21 -18.39 2.00
N LEU A 94 3.09 -17.44 1.65
CA LEU A 94 3.74 -16.51 2.58
C LEU A 94 2.97 -15.21 2.79
N ILE A 95 1.82 -15.07 2.14
CA ILE A 95 0.95 -13.90 2.21
C ILE A 95 -0.52 -14.32 2.35
N SER A 96 -1.29 -13.49 3.04
CA SER A 96 -2.70 -13.68 3.32
C SER A 96 -3.57 -13.16 2.17
N SER A 97 -4.68 -13.86 1.91
CA SER A 97 -5.69 -13.50 0.93
C SER A 97 -7.09 -13.51 1.57
N ARG A 98 -8.03 -12.73 1.00
CA ARG A 98 -9.42 -12.62 1.47
C ARG A 98 -9.52 -12.36 2.98
N ASN A 99 -8.99 -11.23 3.45
CA ASN A 99 -8.93 -10.88 4.88
C ASN A 99 -8.35 -12.01 5.78
N ALA A 100 -7.25 -12.63 5.33
CA ALA A 100 -6.54 -13.73 6.00
C ALA A 100 -7.29 -15.07 6.17
N GLN A 101 -8.38 -15.28 5.42
CA GLN A 101 -9.09 -16.56 5.37
C GLN A 101 -8.26 -17.69 4.75
N THR A 102 -7.35 -17.36 3.82
CA THR A 102 -6.48 -18.31 3.13
C THR A 102 -5.14 -17.64 2.78
N THR A 103 -4.16 -18.42 2.36
CA THR A 103 -2.88 -17.93 1.80
C THR A 103 -2.81 -18.07 0.28
N GLU A 104 -3.90 -18.51 -0.35
CA GLU A 104 -3.97 -18.77 -1.78
C GLU A 104 -4.72 -17.66 -2.51
N PHE A 105 -4.19 -17.23 -3.65
CA PHE A 105 -4.88 -16.37 -4.60
C PHE A 105 -4.43 -16.71 -6.03
N GLU A 106 -5.34 -17.28 -6.82
CA GLU A 106 -5.05 -17.73 -8.19
C GLU A 106 -4.65 -16.56 -9.12
N GLY A 107 -5.20 -15.37 -8.87
CA GLY A 107 -4.98 -14.18 -9.67
C GLY A 107 -3.61 -13.53 -9.51
N ALA A 108 -2.78 -13.96 -8.54
CA ALA A 108 -1.49 -13.32 -8.25
C ALA A 108 -0.57 -13.23 -9.48
N LYS A 109 -0.55 -14.26 -10.33
CA LYS A 109 0.24 -14.29 -11.58
C LYS A 109 -0.24 -13.28 -12.63
N LYS A 110 -1.51 -12.85 -12.58
CA LYS A 110 -2.08 -11.89 -13.53
C LYS A 110 -1.72 -10.45 -13.19
N ILE A 111 -1.51 -10.16 -11.91
CA ILE A 111 -1.24 -8.81 -11.41
C ILE A 111 0.22 -8.59 -10.99
N SER A 112 1.11 -9.54 -11.30
CA SER A 112 2.47 -9.56 -10.78
C SER A 112 3.40 -8.50 -11.39
N GLY A 113 4.52 -8.24 -10.71
CA GLY A 113 5.57 -7.34 -11.20
C GLY A 113 6.10 -7.70 -12.57
N GLU A 114 6.19 -9.00 -12.91
CA GLU A 114 6.62 -9.45 -14.23
C GLU A 114 5.65 -9.01 -15.33
N ILE A 115 4.34 -9.07 -15.08
CA ILE A 115 3.31 -8.62 -16.03
C ILE A 115 3.37 -7.10 -16.20
N ILE A 116 3.49 -6.36 -15.10
CA ILE A 116 3.65 -4.89 -15.12
C ILE A 116 4.89 -4.50 -15.93
N GLN A 117 6.03 -5.13 -15.63
CA GLN A 117 7.31 -4.88 -16.28
C GLN A 117 7.24 -5.17 -17.78
N LYS A 118 6.56 -6.25 -18.18
CA LYS A 118 6.41 -6.63 -19.59
C LYS A 118 5.47 -5.72 -20.37
N LYS A 119 4.33 -5.35 -19.80
CA LYS A 119 3.25 -4.65 -20.53
C LYS A 119 3.36 -3.12 -20.47
N TYR A 120 3.64 -2.58 -19.28
CA TYR A 120 3.36 -1.17 -18.99
C TYR A 120 4.60 -0.36 -18.63
N PHE A 121 5.74 -0.99 -18.34
CA PHE A 121 6.96 -0.30 -17.92
C PHE A 121 7.43 0.75 -18.91
N SER A 122 7.78 1.93 -18.39
CA SER A 122 8.46 3.01 -19.12
C SER A 122 9.91 3.14 -18.67
N ARG A 123 10.14 3.51 -17.41
CA ARG A 123 11.49 3.74 -16.87
C ARG A 123 11.54 3.51 -15.36
N ARG A 124 12.76 3.38 -14.84
CA ARG A 124 13.01 3.33 -13.38
C ARG A 124 13.09 4.75 -12.80
N VAL A 125 12.82 4.84 -11.51
CA VAL A 125 13.02 6.04 -10.70
C VAL A 125 13.70 5.63 -9.40
N GLU A 126 14.73 6.38 -9.06
CA GLU A 126 15.50 6.23 -7.84
C GLU A 126 15.10 7.24 -6.77
N CYS A 127 15.20 6.83 -5.51
CA CYS A 127 15.44 7.78 -4.43
C CYS A 127 16.81 8.44 -4.62
N TYR A 128 17.02 9.59 -3.97
CA TYR A 128 18.29 10.29 -4.01
C TYR A 128 19.48 9.35 -3.71
N SER A 129 20.42 9.25 -4.66
CA SER A 129 21.64 8.44 -4.58
C SER A 129 21.44 6.93 -4.33
N CYS A 130 20.25 6.38 -4.54
CA CYS A 130 19.97 4.98 -4.26
C CYS A 130 20.25 4.08 -5.48
N PRO A 131 21.14 3.06 -5.38
CA PRO A 131 21.46 2.17 -6.51
C PRO A 131 20.36 1.13 -6.80
N ALA A 132 19.35 1.03 -5.94
CA ALA A 132 18.24 0.08 -6.11
C ALA A 132 17.30 0.49 -7.25
N SER A 133 17.10 1.80 -7.46
CA SER A 133 16.14 2.36 -8.43
C SER A 133 14.83 1.57 -8.47
N CYS A 134 14.22 1.30 -7.32
CA CYS A 134 13.14 0.31 -7.16
C CYS A 134 11.81 0.75 -7.78
N HIS A 135 11.54 2.05 -7.82
CA HIS A 135 10.28 2.56 -8.37
C HIS A 135 10.23 2.44 -9.88
N ARG A 136 9.01 2.31 -10.40
CA ARG A 136 8.73 2.14 -11.83
C ARG A 136 7.74 3.20 -12.25
N LEU A 137 8.03 3.92 -13.34
CA LEU A 137 7.01 4.66 -14.05
C LEU A 137 6.44 3.80 -15.17
N LEU A 138 5.14 3.97 -15.38
CA LEU A 138 4.40 3.29 -16.42
C LEU A 138 4.25 4.20 -17.64
N LYS A 139 3.97 3.60 -18.78
CA LYS A 139 3.43 4.31 -19.95
C LYS A 139 2.01 4.78 -19.64
N SER A 140 1.50 5.69 -20.46
CA SER A 140 0.06 5.94 -20.50
C SER A 140 -0.65 4.70 -21.04
N ILE A 141 -1.71 4.27 -20.38
CA ILE A 141 -2.50 3.08 -20.68
C ILE A 141 -3.87 3.58 -21.15
N GLU A 142 -4.16 3.33 -22.41
CA GLU A 142 -5.45 3.65 -23.04
C GLU A 142 -6.55 2.81 -22.36
N GLY A 143 -7.71 3.41 -22.07
CA GLY A 143 -8.82 2.75 -21.36
C GLY A 143 -8.97 3.19 -19.90
N ILE A 144 -7.92 3.06 -19.08
CA ILE A 144 -7.97 3.46 -17.65
C ILE A 144 -7.54 4.90 -17.39
N GLY A 145 -6.86 5.54 -18.35
CA GLY A 145 -6.40 6.92 -18.24
C GLY A 145 -5.51 7.14 -17.00
N ASN A 146 -4.48 6.31 -16.83
CA ASN A 146 -3.53 6.49 -15.74
C ASN A 146 -2.66 7.73 -15.97
N ASP A 147 -2.29 8.41 -14.89
CA ASP A 147 -1.25 9.44 -14.92
C ASP A 147 0.13 8.80 -14.70
N PRO A 148 1.03 8.82 -15.71
CA PRO A 148 2.34 8.17 -15.64
C PRO A 148 3.22 8.62 -14.46
N ASN A 149 2.98 9.81 -13.90
CA ASN A 149 3.79 10.34 -12.81
C ASN A 149 3.59 9.58 -11.50
N TYR A 150 2.45 8.91 -11.31
CA TYR A 150 2.14 8.16 -10.08
C TYR A 150 2.68 6.73 -10.05
N GLY A 151 3.44 6.35 -11.08
CA GLY A 151 4.21 5.11 -11.08
C GLY A 151 3.37 3.83 -11.09
N ALA A 152 4.09 2.72 -10.97
CA ALA A 152 3.53 1.40 -10.86
C ALA A 152 3.16 1.06 -9.42
N PRO A 153 2.18 0.17 -9.21
CA PRO A 153 1.95 -0.41 -7.90
C PRO A 153 3.20 -1.17 -7.40
N GLU A 154 3.62 -0.87 -6.17
CA GLU A 154 4.60 -1.66 -5.42
C GLU A 154 3.94 -2.93 -4.83
N LEU A 155 4.73 -3.80 -4.21
CA LEU A 155 4.25 -5.08 -3.66
C LEU A 155 3.04 -4.90 -2.71
N GLU A 156 3.11 -3.94 -1.80
CA GLU A 156 2.08 -3.75 -0.77
C GLU A 156 0.69 -3.48 -1.35
N ILE A 157 0.58 -2.63 -2.37
CA ILE A 157 -0.74 -2.36 -2.96
C ILE A 157 -1.25 -3.53 -3.80
N LEU A 158 -0.36 -4.29 -4.45
CA LEU A 158 -0.74 -5.53 -5.15
C LEU A 158 -1.29 -6.55 -4.17
N MET A 159 -0.68 -6.73 -3.00
CA MET A 159 -1.20 -7.63 -1.97
C MET A 159 -2.49 -7.07 -1.35
N SER A 160 -2.55 -5.76 -1.08
CA SER A 160 -3.66 -5.16 -0.34
C SER A 160 -4.94 -5.06 -1.15
N LEU A 161 -4.86 -4.75 -2.44
CA LEU A 161 -6.04 -4.70 -3.31
C LEU A 161 -6.20 -5.99 -4.12
N GLY A 162 -5.10 -6.69 -4.44
CA GLY A 162 -5.17 -7.98 -5.12
C GLY A 162 -5.52 -9.12 -4.17
N ASN A 163 -4.56 -9.59 -3.37
CA ASN A 163 -4.76 -10.72 -2.46
C ASN A 163 -5.87 -10.48 -1.42
N ALA A 164 -5.83 -9.34 -0.72
CA ALA A 164 -6.76 -9.10 0.39
C ALA A 164 -8.21 -8.97 -0.11
N CYS A 165 -8.43 -8.30 -1.24
CA CYS A 165 -9.76 -8.10 -1.82
C CYS A 165 -10.13 -9.14 -2.90
N ASN A 166 -9.24 -10.08 -3.22
CA ASN A 166 -9.37 -11.11 -4.26
C ASN A 166 -9.58 -10.56 -5.68
N ILE A 167 -8.85 -9.50 -6.05
CA ILE A 167 -8.99 -8.80 -7.34
C ILE A 167 -7.80 -9.09 -8.25
N ASP A 168 -8.06 -9.58 -9.45
CA ASP A 168 -7.04 -9.91 -10.44
C ASP A 168 -7.03 -9.00 -11.67
N ASP A 169 -7.78 -7.89 -11.60
CA ASP A 169 -7.75 -6.80 -12.57
C ASP A 169 -6.57 -5.86 -12.29
N LEU A 170 -5.47 -6.07 -13.02
CA LEU A 170 -4.25 -5.29 -12.87
C LEU A 170 -4.45 -3.80 -13.23
N GLU A 171 -5.31 -3.49 -14.19
CA GLU A 171 -5.51 -2.12 -14.65
C GLU A 171 -6.28 -1.30 -13.61
N VAL A 172 -7.26 -1.91 -12.95
CA VAL A 172 -7.92 -1.34 -11.76
C VAL A 172 -6.92 -1.11 -10.62
N ILE A 173 -6.02 -2.05 -10.36
CA ILE A 173 -5.01 -1.88 -9.29
C ILE A 173 -3.99 -0.79 -9.64
N ILE A 174 -3.58 -0.66 -10.91
CA ILE A 174 -2.76 0.45 -11.38
C ILE A 174 -3.48 1.79 -11.14
N LYS A 175 -4.77 1.87 -11.47
CA LYS A 175 -5.54 3.09 -11.22
C LYS A 175 -5.70 3.37 -9.73
N ALA A 176 -5.91 2.34 -8.92
CA ALA A 176 -5.98 2.46 -7.48
C ALA A 176 -4.66 2.97 -6.87
N ASN A 177 -3.50 2.54 -7.39
CA ASN A 177 -2.19 3.08 -7.01
C ASN A 177 -2.09 4.58 -7.25
N GLU A 178 -2.53 5.03 -8.43
CA GLU A 178 -2.58 6.46 -8.73
C GLU A 178 -3.46 7.20 -7.71
N LEU A 179 -4.65 6.68 -7.41
CA LEU A 179 -5.56 7.32 -6.46
C LEU A 179 -5.03 7.34 -5.03
N CYS A 180 -4.37 6.26 -4.57
CA CYS A 180 -3.74 6.22 -3.24
C CYS A 180 -2.66 7.30 -3.11
N ASN A 181 -1.78 7.40 -4.10
CA ASN A 181 -0.74 8.41 -4.09
C ASN A 181 -1.30 9.84 -4.26
N ARG A 182 -2.25 10.04 -5.17
CA ARG A 182 -2.87 11.35 -5.43
C ARG A 182 -3.67 11.85 -4.23
N PHE A 183 -4.41 10.96 -3.57
CA PHE A 183 -5.24 11.33 -2.43
C PHE A 183 -4.52 11.27 -1.09
N GLY A 184 -3.36 10.62 -1.05
CA GLY A 184 -2.57 10.42 0.17
C GLY A 184 -3.23 9.41 1.11
N LEU A 185 -3.42 8.18 0.63
CA LEU A 185 -3.97 7.05 1.39
C LEU A 185 -2.92 5.95 1.54
N ASP A 186 -2.83 5.36 2.73
CA ASP A 186 -2.06 4.14 2.99
C ASP A 186 -2.71 2.96 2.23
N PRO A 187 -2.04 2.39 1.22
CA PRO A 187 -2.59 1.27 0.45
C PRO A 187 -2.88 0.04 1.30
N THR A 188 -2.05 -0.22 2.32
CA THR A 188 -2.16 -1.40 3.18
C THR A 188 -3.39 -1.30 4.06
N SER A 189 -3.52 -0.20 4.80
CA SER A 189 -4.68 0.02 5.67
C SER A 189 -5.98 0.17 4.88
N LEU A 190 -5.93 0.80 3.69
CA LEU A 190 -7.05 0.87 2.76
C LEU A 190 -7.52 -0.53 2.33
N GLY A 191 -6.62 -1.35 1.80
CA GLY A 191 -6.97 -2.67 1.27
C GLY A 191 -7.46 -3.63 2.34
N VAL A 192 -6.81 -3.65 3.52
CA VAL A 192 -7.25 -4.46 4.66
C VAL A 192 -8.63 -4.00 5.16
N THR A 193 -8.89 -2.69 5.23
CA THR A 193 -10.20 -2.17 5.62
C THR A 193 -11.30 -2.54 4.61
N ILE A 194 -11.01 -2.47 3.32
CA ILE A 194 -11.95 -2.90 2.27
C ILE A 194 -12.19 -4.42 2.35
N ALA A 195 -11.13 -5.22 2.50
CA ALA A 195 -11.24 -6.68 2.63
C ALA A 195 -12.07 -7.09 3.86
N PHE A 196 -11.86 -6.42 5.00
CA PHE A 196 -12.68 -6.61 6.19
C PHE A 196 -14.15 -6.26 5.95
N ALA A 197 -14.43 -5.16 5.25
CA ALA A 197 -15.78 -4.77 4.89
C ALA A 197 -16.44 -5.78 3.92
N MET A 198 -15.67 -6.37 2.99
CA MET A 198 -16.12 -7.44 2.12
C MET A 198 -16.48 -8.71 2.90
N GLU A 199 -15.66 -9.09 3.90
CA GLU A 199 -15.99 -10.22 4.77
C GLU A 199 -17.22 -9.95 5.65
N CYS A 200 -17.37 -8.72 6.17
CA CYS A 200 -18.58 -8.32 6.88
C CYS A 200 -19.83 -8.45 5.99
N PHE A 201 -19.72 -8.11 4.71
CA PHE A 201 -20.81 -8.24 3.75
C PHE A 201 -21.13 -9.71 3.45
N GLU A 202 -20.14 -10.57 3.23
CA GLU A 202 -20.34 -12.02 3.06
C GLU A 202 -21.00 -12.67 4.29
N LYS A 203 -20.66 -12.22 5.51
CA LYS A 203 -21.28 -12.68 6.76
C LYS A 203 -22.63 -12.00 7.05
N GLY A 204 -23.11 -11.10 6.21
CA GLY A 204 -24.39 -10.40 6.36
C GLY A 204 -24.42 -9.32 7.46
N LEU A 205 -23.26 -8.92 7.97
CA LEU A 205 -23.09 -7.84 8.96
C LEU A 205 -23.16 -6.46 8.31
N LEU A 206 -22.69 -6.35 7.06
CA LEU A 206 -22.97 -5.23 6.17
C LEU A 206 -23.91 -5.70 5.06
N LYS A 207 -24.82 -4.83 4.63
CA LYS A 207 -25.79 -5.09 3.55
C LYS A 207 -25.82 -3.88 2.61
N GLU A 208 -26.37 -4.06 1.41
CA GLU A 208 -26.46 -3.01 0.39
C GLU A 208 -27.11 -1.72 0.92
N ILE A 209 -28.12 -1.85 1.79
CA ILE A 209 -28.79 -0.71 2.42
C ILE A 209 -27.89 0.11 3.35
N ASN A 210 -26.81 -0.49 3.83
CA ASN A 210 -25.83 0.14 4.73
C ASN A 210 -24.55 0.56 3.99
N THR A 211 -24.45 0.33 2.68
CA THR A 211 -23.25 0.55 1.87
C THR A 211 -23.54 1.41 0.63
N ASP A 212 -24.52 2.30 0.69
CA ASP A 212 -24.98 3.13 -0.44
C ASP A 212 -25.36 2.32 -1.70
N GLY A 213 -25.84 1.08 -1.52
CA GLY A 213 -26.14 0.17 -2.62
C GLY A 213 -24.91 -0.56 -3.19
N ILE A 214 -23.71 -0.33 -2.65
CA ILE A 214 -22.47 -0.97 -3.12
C ILE A 214 -22.41 -2.42 -2.64
N LYS A 215 -22.23 -3.35 -3.58
CA LYS A 215 -22.04 -4.77 -3.29
C LYS A 215 -20.58 -5.05 -2.95
N LEU A 216 -20.23 -4.98 -1.66
CA LEU A 216 -18.90 -5.26 -1.12
C LEU A 216 -18.59 -6.76 -1.16
N LYS A 217 -18.47 -7.35 -2.34
CA LYS A 217 -18.09 -8.76 -2.51
C LYS A 217 -16.61 -8.85 -2.87
N PHE A 218 -15.92 -9.85 -2.32
CA PHE A 218 -14.57 -10.17 -2.77
C PHE A 218 -14.52 -10.40 -4.28
N GLY A 219 -13.49 -9.88 -4.94
CA GLY A 219 -13.31 -9.92 -6.39
C GLY A 219 -14.12 -8.89 -7.18
N ASN A 220 -14.91 -8.03 -6.52
CA ASN A 220 -15.58 -6.93 -7.21
C ASN A 220 -14.61 -5.79 -7.50
N ALA A 221 -13.95 -5.83 -8.66
CA ALA A 221 -12.98 -4.81 -9.07
C ALA A 221 -13.62 -3.45 -9.39
N GLU A 222 -14.85 -3.47 -9.95
CA GLU A 222 -15.55 -2.29 -10.48
C GLU A 222 -15.78 -1.20 -9.43
N ILE A 223 -15.89 -1.58 -8.16
CA ILE A 223 -16.19 -0.65 -7.05
C ILE A 223 -14.95 0.01 -6.44
N ILE A 224 -13.74 -0.47 -6.74
CA ILE A 224 -12.54 -0.06 -5.98
C ILE A 224 -12.21 1.41 -6.19
N THR A 225 -12.21 1.89 -7.42
CA THR A 225 -11.85 3.29 -7.71
C THR A 225 -12.87 4.28 -7.14
N ASP A 226 -14.15 3.92 -7.12
CA ASP A 226 -15.20 4.70 -6.49
C ASP A 226 -15.09 4.67 -4.95
N LEU A 227 -14.86 3.50 -4.36
CA LEU A 227 -14.65 3.38 -2.91
C LEU A 227 -13.45 4.19 -2.42
N ILE A 228 -12.32 4.17 -3.14
CA ILE A 228 -11.14 4.96 -2.80
C ILE A 228 -11.47 6.46 -2.78
N GLN A 229 -12.22 6.94 -3.77
CA GLN A 229 -12.69 8.33 -3.79
C GLN A 229 -13.60 8.61 -2.60
N LYS A 230 -14.63 7.78 -2.38
CA LYS A 230 -15.55 7.94 -1.25
C LYS A 230 -14.83 7.98 0.09
N ILE A 231 -13.80 7.15 0.29
CA ILE A 231 -12.96 7.14 1.49
C ILE A 231 -12.15 8.43 1.61
N ALA A 232 -11.42 8.82 0.57
CA ALA A 232 -10.60 10.03 0.56
C ALA A 232 -11.41 11.30 0.85
N PHE A 233 -12.64 11.35 0.35
CA PHE A 233 -13.56 12.48 0.51
C PHE A 233 -14.56 12.32 1.66
N ARG A 234 -14.52 11.20 2.41
CA ARG A 234 -15.48 10.86 3.48
C ARG A 234 -16.94 11.04 3.06
N THR A 235 -17.32 10.50 1.91
CA THR A 235 -18.70 10.57 1.41
C THR A 235 -19.39 9.21 1.50
N GLY A 236 -20.62 9.19 2.03
CA GLY A 236 -21.40 7.95 2.14
C GLY A 236 -20.69 6.89 3.00
N ILE A 237 -20.68 5.63 2.53
CA ILE A 237 -19.96 4.52 3.18
C ILE A 237 -18.46 4.82 3.37
N GLY A 238 -17.89 5.70 2.54
CA GLY A 238 -16.50 6.12 2.64
C GLY A 238 -16.15 6.81 3.96
N ASP A 239 -17.09 7.51 4.61
CA ASP A 239 -16.84 8.09 5.94
C ASP A 239 -16.63 7.02 7.01
N LEU A 240 -17.41 5.95 6.93
CA LEU A 240 -17.30 4.82 7.84
C LEU A 240 -16.00 4.03 7.59
N LEU A 241 -15.66 3.77 6.32
CA LEU A 241 -14.44 3.06 5.93
C LEU A 241 -13.17 3.89 6.21
N ALA A 242 -13.25 5.22 6.17
CA ALA A 242 -12.13 6.11 6.50
C ALA A 242 -11.65 6.03 7.97
N GLU A 243 -12.42 5.37 8.85
CA GLU A 243 -12.01 5.16 10.24
C GLU A 243 -11.06 3.96 10.44
N GLY A 244 -10.86 3.13 9.41
CA GLY A 244 -10.03 1.94 9.50
C GLY A 244 -10.71 0.76 10.19
N THR A 245 -10.06 -0.39 10.14
CA THR A 245 -10.61 -1.71 10.45
C THR A 245 -11.03 -1.85 11.91
N LYS A 246 -10.21 -1.37 12.86
CA LYS A 246 -10.54 -1.44 14.30
C LYS A 246 -11.83 -0.70 14.64
N ILE A 247 -11.94 0.55 14.21
CA ILE A 247 -13.09 1.40 14.55
C ILE A 247 -14.32 0.92 13.77
N LEU A 248 -14.15 0.48 12.52
CA LEU A 248 -15.21 -0.14 11.74
C LEU A 248 -15.79 -1.36 12.46
N ALA A 249 -14.94 -2.27 12.92
CA ALA A 249 -15.36 -3.45 13.67
C ALA A 249 -16.10 -3.09 14.97
N GLN A 250 -15.61 -2.09 15.71
CA GLN A 250 -16.29 -1.58 16.91
C GLN A 250 -17.70 -1.07 16.60
N LYS A 251 -17.88 -0.35 15.48
CA LYS A 251 -19.18 0.17 15.05
C LYS A 251 -20.13 -0.92 14.55
N ILE A 252 -19.61 -1.93 13.86
CA ILE A 252 -20.40 -3.06 13.34
C ILE A 252 -20.85 -3.99 14.49
N GLY A 253 -20.00 -4.20 15.50
CA GLY A 253 -20.28 -5.13 16.59
C GLY A 253 -20.33 -6.58 16.11
N ASN A 254 -21.19 -7.41 16.72
CA ASN A 254 -21.45 -8.80 16.31
C ASN A 254 -20.19 -9.67 16.16
N SER A 255 -19.25 -9.55 17.11
CA SER A 255 -17.96 -10.25 17.09
C SER A 255 -17.10 -9.95 15.85
N SER A 256 -17.39 -8.87 15.11
CA SER A 256 -16.59 -8.51 13.93
C SER A 256 -15.13 -8.18 14.24
N MET A 257 -14.82 -7.85 15.51
CA MET A 257 -13.44 -7.69 15.97
C MET A 257 -12.61 -8.98 15.83
N ASP A 258 -13.22 -10.16 15.85
CA ASP A 258 -12.51 -11.45 15.81
C ASP A 258 -11.81 -11.70 14.45
N PHE A 259 -12.27 -11.03 13.39
CA PHE A 259 -11.66 -11.08 12.06
C PHE A 259 -11.24 -9.69 11.56
N ALA A 260 -11.12 -8.71 12.46
CA ALA A 260 -10.54 -7.40 12.17
C ALA A 260 -9.01 -7.48 12.26
N MET A 261 -8.33 -7.61 11.10
CA MET A 261 -6.88 -7.82 11.02
C MET A 261 -6.07 -6.58 11.41
N GLN A 262 -5.92 -6.34 12.72
CA GLN A 262 -5.21 -5.18 13.28
C GLN A 262 -4.48 -5.52 14.59
N ILE A 263 -3.42 -4.79 14.87
CA ILE A 263 -2.76 -4.76 16.19
C ILE A 263 -2.60 -3.29 16.59
N LYS A 264 -2.99 -2.94 17.83
CA LYS A 264 -2.95 -1.56 18.36
C LYS A 264 -3.75 -0.53 17.53
N GLY A 265 -4.65 -0.99 16.66
CA GLY A 265 -5.46 -0.16 15.77
C GLY A 265 -4.86 0.10 14.40
N LEU A 266 -3.71 -0.47 14.08
CA LEU A 266 -3.11 -0.41 12.76
C LEU A 266 -3.26 -1.77 12.06
N GLU A 267 -3.66 -1.74 10.80
CA GLU A 267 -3.95 -2.91 9.97
C GLU A 267 -2.69 -3.78 9.79
N ILE A 268 -2.84 -5.10 9.91
CA ILE A 268 -1.74 -6.05 9.71
C ILE A 268 -1.41 -6.11 8.20
N PRO A 269 -0.15 -5.88 7.77
CA PRO A 269 0.24 -6.10 6.37
C PRO A 269 0.01 -7.55 5.93
N LEU A 270 -0.09 -7.78 4.62
CA LEU A 270 -0.52 -9.09 4.11
C LEU A 270 0.54 -10.18 4.20
N HIS A 271 1.73 -9.92 4.73
CA HIS A 271 2.68 -10.99 5.04
C HIS A 271 2.15 -11.84 6.20
N ASP A 272 1.90 -13.13 5.91
CA ASP A 272 1.12 -13.97 6.82
C ASP A 272 1.94 -14.39 8.05
N PRO A 273 1.56 -13.99 9.27
CA PRO A 273 2.31 -14.33 10.48
C PRO A 273 2.19 -15.81 10.85
N ARG A 274 1.22 -16.56 10.30
CA ARG A 274 1.07 -18.01 10.53
C ARG A 274 2.17 -18.80 9.83
N THR A 275 2.69 -18.28 8.71
CA THR A 275 3.80 -18.91 7.96
C THR A 275 5.14 -18.23 8.25
N LYS A 276 5.13 -17.05 8.88
CA LYS A 276 6.33 -16.29 9.29
C LYS A 276 6.29 -15.99 10.80
N ALA A 277 6.59 -16.97 11.65
CA ALA A 277 6.44 -16.85 13.10
C ALA A 277 7.19 -15.63 13.71
N MET A 278 8.42 -15.36 13.27
CA MET A 278 9.20 -14.20 13.75
C MET A 278 8.59 -12.86 13.34
N LEU A 279 7.92 -12.83 12.19
CA LEU A 279 7.17 -11.65 11.73
C LEU A 279 5.97 -11.40 12.63
N GLY A 280 5.22 -12.46 12.99
CA GLY A 280 4.09 -12.35 13.91
C GLY A 280 4.49 -11.79 15.28
N LEU A 281 5.64 -12.22 15.82
CA LEU A 281 6.18 -11.66 17.05
C LEU A 281 6.56 -10.17 16.89
N SER A 282 7.17 -9.82 15.75
CA SER A 282 7.55 -8.43 15.45
C SER A 282 6.33 -7.51 15.35
N TYR A 283 5.27 -7.96 14.69
CA TYR A 283 3.98 -7.26 14.61
C TYR A 283 3.36 -7.02 16.00
N LEU A 284 3.41 -8.02 16.88
CA LEU A 284 2.89 -7.91 18.24
C LEU A 284 3.68 -6.88 19.08
N LEU A 285 5.01 -6.92 18.99
CA LEU A 285 5.91 -6.13 19.83
C LEU A 285 6.16 -4.71 19.30
N SER A 286 5.96 -4.46 18.01
CA SER A 286 6.21 -3.15 17.40
C SER A 286 5.48 -2.02 18.15
N PRO A 287 6.16 -0.93 18.55
CA PRO A 287 5.57 0.13 19.34
C PRO A 287 4.47 0.90 18.61
N VAL A 288 4.52 0.92 17.27
CA VAL A 288 3.61 1.69 16.41
C VAL A 288 2.47 0.85 15.83
N GLY A 289 2.45 -0.46 16.11
CA GLY A 289 1.58 -1.43 15.44
C GLY A 289 2.34 -2.20 14.34
N PRO A 290 1.67 -3.13 13.65
CA PRO A 290 2.31 -4.01 12.70
C PRO A 290 2.76 -3.20 11.49
N ASP A 291 4.06 -3.19 11.20
CA ASP A 291 4.69 -2.52 10.06
C ASP A 291 5.69 -3.51 9.46
N ASP A 292 5.60 -3.72 8.15
CA ASP A 292 6.44 -4.64 7.37
C ASP A 292 7.89 -4.15 7.26
N LEU A 293 8.15 -2.86 7.48
CA LEU A 293 9.50 -2.26 7.47
C LEU A 293 10.15 -2.23 8.86
N ALA A 294 9.41 -2.56 9.92
CA ALA A 294 9.91 -2.60 11.30
C ALA A 294 10.46 -3.98 11.70
N VAL A 295 10.80 -4.83 10.73
CA VAL A 295 11.15 -6.25 10.89
C VAL A 295 12.57 -6.53 10.38
#